data_AF-A0AAV7JE15-F1
#
_entry.id   AF-A0AAV7JE15-F1
#
_cell.length_a   1.000
_cell.length_b   1.000
_cell.length_c   1.000
_cell.angle_alpha   90.00
_cell.angle_beta   90.00
_cell.angle_gamma   90.00
#
_symmetry.space_group_name_H-M   'P 1'
#
loop_
_entity.id
_entity.type
_entity.pdbx_description
1 polymer ?
#
loop_
_entity_poly.entity_id
_entity_poly.type
_entity_poly.pdbx_seq_one_letter_code
_entity_poly.pdbx_strand_id
1 'polypeptide(L)'
;MNLLLTSCLLILSLCQVDTTYAPQRVRLDYPSNGRPDSPYRTTLPCYNKNLTQMTPCGGNDYINTARHHVDPWSTIRTFWNSVIMNSNHTSNGMSTVWTQYIKLYPQADVDTDPNVIPLVKGIQAGTIVHDATAQYPEGYEDFMQFLAWLPGNLFIGPQDRSDDPGDGFETTAYVVIGRIRWGYLQKTYDYMKIYRNTDSVSTVKKNMLQLASAINGIIAPYPLKGQNWERNSNGTYRLKT
;
A
#
# COMPACT_ATOMS: atom_id res chain seq x y z
N MET A 1 -32.97 -60.13 -29.59
CA MET A 1 -32.88 -58.95 -28.70
C MET A 1 -31.49 -58.37 -28.87
N ASN A 2 -31.33 -57.45 -29.84
CA ASN A 2 -30.04 -56.90 -30.25
C ASN A 2 -29.77 -55.62 -29.45
N LEU A 3 -28.74 -55.61 -28.60
CA LEU A 3 -28.22 -54.38 -28.00
C LEU A 3 -27.11 -53.82 -28.90
N LEU A 4 -27.41 -52.70 -29.56
CA LEU A 4 -26.45 -51.83 -30.21
C LEU A 4 -25.77 -50.96 -29.15
N LEU A 5 -24.46 -51.10 -28.99
CA LEU A 5 -23.60 -50.23 -28.19
C LEU A 5 -23.11 -49.07 -29.07
N THR A 6 -23.77 -47.92 -28.94
CA THR A 6 -23.38 -46.66 -29.60
C THR A 6 -22.25 -46.01 -28.78
N SER A 7 -21.03 -46.03 -29.33
CA SER A 7 -19.88 -45.36 -28.73
C SER A 7 -19.93 -43.85 -29.04
N CYS A 8 -20.19 -43.03 -28.02
CA CYS A 8 -19.99 -41.59 -28.09
C CYS A 8 -18.49 -41.29 -27.93
N LEU A 9 -17.82 -40.94 -29.04
CA LEU A 9 -16.52 -40.28 -28.98
C LEU A 9 -16.71 -38.86 -28.45
N LEU A 10 -16.35 -38.64 -27.19
CA LEU A 10 -16.17 -37.30 -26.61
C LEU A 10 -14.87 -36.72 -27.19
N ILE A 11 -14.99 -35.78 -28.13
CA ILE A 11 -13.85 -34.96 -28.56
C ILE A 11 -13.60 -33.93 -27.46
N LEU A 12 -12.73 -34.28 -26.51
CA LEU A 12 -12.10 -33.32 -25.61
C LEU A 12 -11.18 -32.43 -26.44
N SER A 13 -11.72 -31.31 -26.92
CA SER A 13 -10.91 -30.19 -27.41
C SER A 13 -10.12 -29.63 -26.24
N LEU A 14 -8.90 -30.14 -26.05
CA LEU A 14 -7.90 -29.54 -25.20
C LEU A 14 -7.56 -28.20 -25.84
N CYS A 15 -8.12 -27.10 -25.31
CA CYS A 15 -7.55 -25.79 -25.52
C CYS A 15 -6.11 -25.82 -25.00
N GLN A 16 -5.16 -26.09 -25.89
CA GLN A 16 -3.75 -25.84 -25.63
C GLN A 16 -3.63 -24.34 -25.41
N VAL A 17 -3.52 -23.93 -24.15
CA VAL A 17 -3.12 -22.58 -23.80
C VAL A 17 -1.73 -22.41 -24.39
N ASP A 18 -1.64 -21.60 -25.44
CA ASP A 18 -0.39 -21.26 -26.08
C ASP A 18 0.49 -20.54 -25.05
N THR A 19 1.48 -21.25 -24.53
CA THR A 19 2.36 -20.80 -23.43
C THR A 19 3.61 -20.09 -23.95
N THR A 20 3.59 -19.62 -25.21
CA THR A 20 4.81 -19.21 -25.93
C THR A 20 5.21 -17.74 -25.77
N TYR A 21 4.41 -16.90 -25.12
CA TYR A 21 4.83 -15.52 -24.86
C TYR A 21 5.76 -15.45 -23.65
N ALA A 22 7.03 -15.17 -23.91
CA ALA A 22 8.00 -14.83 -22.87
C ALA A 22 7.47 -13.63 -22.05
N PRO A 23 7.59 -13.64 -20.72
CA PRO A 23 7.15 -12.52 -19.90
C PRO A 23 7.84 -11.20 -20.30
N GLN A 24 7.07 -10.11 -20.32
CA GLN A 24 7.60 -8.77 -20.45
C GLN A 24 8.47 -8.43 -19.23
N ARG A 25 9.69 -7.95 -19.48
CA ARG A 25 10.65 -7.55 -18.44
C ARG A 25 10.61 -6.04 -18.25
N VAL A 26 10.33 -5.60 -17.03
CA VAL A 26 10.21 -4.17 -16.70
C VAL A 26 10.83 -3.89 -15.33
N ARG A 27 11.23 -2.65 -15.09
CA ARG A 27 11.75 -2.24 -13.79
C ARG A 27 10.61 -1.91 -12.83
N LEU A 28 10.64 -2.47 -11.61
CA LEU A 28 9.56 -2.37 -10.61
C LEU A 28 10.07 -1.97 -9.22
N ASP A 29 11.39 -1.88 -9.00
CA ASP A 29 11.97 -1.46 -7.73
C ASP A 29 11.81 0.02 -7.49
N TYR A 30 11.67 0.40 -6.23
CA TYR A 30 11.85 1.79 -5.83
C TYR A 30 13.32 2.17 -5.92
N PRO A 31 13.64 3.36 -6.47
CA PRO A 31 14.99 3.88 -6.42
C PRO A 31 15.46 4.11 -4.98
N SER A 32 16.78 4.02 -4.77
CA SER A 32 17.41 4.10 -3.45
C SER A 32 17.16 5.43 -2.72
N ASN A 33 16.88 6.52 -3.43
CA ASN A 33 16.87 7.87 -2.87
C ASN A 33 15.55 8.64 -3.06
N GLY A 34 14.43 7.97 -3.32
CA GLY A 34 13.14 8.64 -3.52
C GLY A 34 12.03 8.04 -2.68
N ARG A 35 11.26 8.90 -2.01
CA ARG A 35 9.86 8.63 -1.69
C ARG A 35 9.04 9.23 -2.83
N PRO A 36 8.14 8.48 -3.48
CA PRO A 36 7.31 9.06 -4.52
C PRO A 36 6.41 10.15 -3.92
N ASP A 37 6.02 11.11 -4.75
CA ASP A 37 5.13 12.18 -4.33
C ASP A 37 3.78 11.63 -3.84
N SER A 38 3.07 12.43 -3.05
CA SER A 38 1.76 12.04 -2.55
C SER A 38 0.77 12.05 -3.69
N PRO A 39 0.00 10.95 -3.92
CA PRO A 39 -0.99 10.93 -4.99
C PRO A 39 -2.22 11.78 -4.66
N TYR A 40 -2.37 12.23 -3.41
CA TYR A 40 -3.53 12.99 -2.95
C TYR A 40 -3.47 14.45 -3.41
N ARG A 41 -4.44 14.86 -4.24
CA ARG A 41 -4.53 16.21 -4.81
C ARG A 41 -4.86 17.27 -3.74
N THR A 42 -5.68 16.90 -2.76
CA THR A 42 -6.08 17.81 -1.69
C THR A 42 -4.87 18.25 -0.85
N THR A 43 -4.63 19.57 -0.87
CA THR A 43 -3.69 20.23 0.05
C THR A 43 -4.22 20.08 1.48
N LEU A 44 -3.34 19.71 2.40
CA LEU A 44 -3.74 19.54 3.80
C LEU A 44 -4.05 20.89 4.45
N PRO A 45 -5.15 21.01 5.19
CA PRO A 45 -5.50 22.26 5.85
C PRO A 45 -4.60 22.51 7.07
N CYS A 46 -4.42 23.79 7.40
CA CYS A 46 -3.87 24.19 8.68
C CYS A 46 -4.97 24.28 9.74
N TYR A 47 -4.60 24.14 11.01
CA TYR A 47 -5.54 24.20 12.14
C TYR A 47 -5.11 25.24 13.16
N ASN A 48 -6.04 25.70 14.01
CA ASN A 48 -5.69 26.47 15.21
C ASN A 48 -4.87 25.61 16.20
N LYS A 49 -4.28 26.23 17.24
CA LYS A 49 -3.47 25.54 18.26
C LYS A 49 -4.21 24.42 19.03
N ASN A 50 -5.54 24.45 19.06
CA ASN A 50 -6.35 23.43 19.72
C ASN A 50 -6.75 22.28 18.78
N LEU A 51 -6.37 22.37 17.50
CA LEU A 51 -6.70 21.38 16.46
C LEU A 51 -8.21 21.15 16.31
N THR A 52 -9.02 22.17 16.58
CA THR A 52 -10.50 22.11 16.55
C THR A 52 -11.10 22.75 15.32
N GLN A 53 -10.39 23.68 14.68
CA GLN A 53 -10.90 24.45 13.54
C GLN A 53 -9.80 24.65 12.50
N MET A 54 -10.18 24.49 11.23
CA MET A 54 -9.32 24.85 10.10
C MET A 54 -9.11 26.36 10.06
N THR A 55 -7.90 26.79 9.70
CA THR A 55 -7.52 28.21 9.61
C THR A 55 -6.64 28.41 8.37
N PRO A 56 -6.56 29.62 7.79
CA PRO A 56 -5.60 29.91 6.75
C PRO A 56 -4.17 29.60 7.21
N CYS A 57 -3.41 28.91 6.36
CA CYS A 57 -1.99 28.68 6.58
C CYS A 57 -1.22 30.01 6.49
N GLY A 58 -0.20 30.21 7.33
CA GLY A 58 0.69 31.38 7.28
C GLY A 58 0.43 32.49 8.32
N GLY A 59 -0.55 32.34 9.20
CA GLY A 59 -0.76 33.27 10.34
C GLY A 59 0.21 33.06 11.51
N ASN A 60 0.02 33.76 12.64
CA ASN A 60 0.87 33.54 13.83
C ASN A 60 0.43 32.34 14.70
N ASP A 61 -0.79 31.81 14.48
CA ASP A 61 -1.43 30.85 15.38
C ASP A 61 -1.96 29.59 14.67
N TYR A 62 -1.37 29.24 13.52
CA TYR A 62 -1.72 28.01 12.79
C TYR A 62 -0.73 26.88 13.05
N ILE A 63 -1.22 25.66 12.86
CA ILE A 63 -0.46 24.42 12.90
C ILE A 63 -0.53 23.80 11.52
N ASN A 64 0.65 23.60 10.91
CA ASN A 64 0.79 22.80 9.70
C ASN A 64 0.42 21.36 9.99
N THR A 65 -0.20 20.69 9.01
CA THR A 65 -0.47 19.27 9.09
C THR A 65 0.31 18.49 8.04
N ALA A 66 0.58 17.23 8.35
CA ALA A 66 1.25 16.28 7.50
C ALA A 66 0.49 14.94 7.50
N ARG A 67 0.77 14.12 6.49
CA ARG A 67 0.36 12.71 6.44
C ARG A 67 1.44 11.87 7.12
N HIS A 68 1.05 11.17 8.16
CA HIS A 68 1.90 10.31 8.97
C HIS A 68 1.68 8.85 8.61
N HIS A 69 2.76 8.11 8.44
CA HIS A 69 2.76 6.67 8.18
C HIS A 69 2.61 5.89 9.49
N VAL A 70 1.81 4.82 9.49
CA VAL A 70 1.77 3.88 10.62
C VAL A 70 2.89 2.85 10.48
N ASP A 71 2.90 2.13 9.35
CA ASP A 71 4.05 1.38 8.88
C ASP A 71 4.98 2.34 8.10
N PRO A 72 6.24 2.51 8.51
CA PRO A 72 7.13 3.53 7.96
C PRO A 72 7.50 3.22 6.50
N TRP A 73 7.61 4.27 5.69
CA TRP A 73 7.94 4.21 4.27
C TRP A 73 9.20 3.38 3.98
N SER A 74 10.26 3.57 4.78
CA SER A 74 11.52 2.84 4.64
C SER A 74 11.32 1.33 4.73
N THR A 75 10.46 0.86 5.65
CA THR A 75 10.14 -0.57 5.80
C THR A 75 9.31 -1.09 4.62
N ILE A 76 8.30 -0.35 4.17
CA ILE A 76 7.47 -0.71 3.01
C ILE A 76 8.34 -0.84 1.76
N ARG A 77 9.19 0.14 1.50
CA ARG A 77 10.12 0.16 0.37
C ARG A 77 11.06 -1.03 0.37
N THR A 78 11.72 -1.28 1.51
CA THR A 78 12.66 -2.40 1.65
C THR A 78 11.94 -3.74 1.44
N PHE A 79 10.76 -3.92 2.06
CA PHE A 79 9.98 -5.13 1.87
C PHE A 79 9.59 -5.34 0.41
N TRP A 80 9.04 -4.32 -0.25
CA TRP A 80 8.65 -4.38 -1.66
C TRP A 80 9.83 -4.79 -2.55
N ASN A 81 10.95 -4.06 -2.45
CA ASN A 81 12.14 -4.32 -3.23
C ASN A 81 12.64 -5.77 -2.99
N SER A 82 12.63 -6.26 -1.75
CA SER A 82 13.00 -7.66 -1.46
C SER A 82 12.00 -8.69 -2.03
N VAL A 83 10.72 -8.36 -2.14
CA VAL A 83 9.71 -9.26 -2.74
C VAL A 83 9.87 -9.34 -4.25
N ILE A 84 10.03 -8.22 -4.95
CA ILE A 84 10.14 -8.21 -6.42
C ILE A 84 11.44 -8.80 -6.95
N MET A 85 12.53 -8.71 -6.18
CA MET A 85 13.80 -9.36 -6.52
C MET A 85 13.69 -10.88 -6.46
N ASN A 86 12.68 -11.41 -5.76
CA ASN A 86 12.32 -12.81 -5.71
C ASN A 86 11.07 -13.04 -6.58
N SER A 87 11.24 -13.11 -7.90
CA SER A 87 10.16 -13.15 -8.91
C SER A 87 9.08 -14.22 -8.69
N ASN A 88 9.38 -15.30 -7.95
CA ASN A 88 8.40 -16.34 -7.60
C ASN A 88 7.37 -15.90 -6.53
N HIS A 89 7.65 -14.83 -5.79
CA HIS A 89 6.87 -14.40 -4.64
C HIS A 89 5.81 -13.35 -5.02
N THR A 90 5.99 -12.63 -6.14
CA THR A 90 5.10 -11.55 -6.59
C THR A 90 3.75 -12.04 -7.07
N SER A 91 3.72 -13.03 -7.97
CA SER A 91 2.49 -13.58 -8.56
C SER A 91 1.64 -14.35 -7.54
N ASN A 92 2.29 -15.12 -6.67
CA ASN A 92 1.61 -15.98 -5.69
C ASN A 92 1.25 -15.29 -4.38
N GLY A 93 1.96 -14.21 -4.01
CA GLY A 93 1.85 -13.58 -2.70
C GLY A 93 0.87 -12.41 -2.62
N MET A 94 0.70 -11.66 -3.71
CA MET A 94 0.14 -10.30 -3.64
C MET A 94 -1.23 -10.10 -4.31
N SER A 95 -1.79 -11.14 -4.92
CA SER A 95 -3.07 -11.07 -5.67
C SER A 95 -4.24 -10.46 -4.90
N THR A 96 -4.33 -10.72 -3.59
CA THR A 96 -5.40 -10.19 -2.74
C THR A 96 -5.31 -8.68 -2.53
N VAL A 97 -4.11 -8.15 -2.33
CA VAL A 97 -3.89 -6.70 -2.19
C VAL A 97 -4.09 -6.03 -3.54
N TRP A 98 -3.67 -6.63 -4.65
CA TRP A 98 -3.92 -6.12 -6.00
C TRP A 98 -5.40 -5.97 -6.34
N THR A 99 -6.21 -6.92 -5.91
CA THR A 99 -7.66 -6.85 -6.12
C THR A 99 -8.28 -5.70 -5.32
N GLN A 100 -7.79 -5.44 -4.10
CA GLN A 100 -8.26 -4.29 -3.30
C GLN A 100 -7.70 -2.97 -3.80
N TYR A 101 -6.43 -2.95 -4.22
CA TYR A 101 -5.74 -1.85 -4.88
C TYR A 101 -6.60 -1.34 -6.06
N ILE A 102 -6.96 -2.22 -6.99
CA ILE A 102 -7.73 -1.85 -8.19
C ILE A 102 -9.11 -1.26 -7.83
N LYS A 103 -9.72 -1.70 -6.73
CA LYS A 103 -11.04 -1.21 -6.29
C LYS A 103 -10.99 0.14 -5.61
N LEU A 104 -9.96 0.37 -4.79
CA LEU A 104 -9.80 1.60 -4.02
C LEU A 104 -9.24 2.74 -4.88
N TYR A 105 -8.41 2.41 -5.88
CA TYR A 105 -7.67 3.36 -6.70
C TYR A 105 -8.55 4.40 -7.41
N PRO A 106 -9.70 4.07 -8.04
CA PRO A 106 -10.59 5.06 -8.66
C PRO A 106 -11.41 5.90 -7.66
N GLN A 107 -11.45 5.50 -6.39
CA GLN A 107 -12.26 6.15 -5.34
C GLN A 107 -11.45 7.13 -4.50
N ALA A 108 -10.12 7.03 -4.56
CA ALA A 108 -9.24 7.96 -3.89
C ALA A 108 -9.16 9.27 -4.69
N ASP A 109 -8.94 10.39 -4.00
CA ASP A 109 -8.68 11.70 -4.61
C ASP A 109 -7.27 11.73 -5.23
N VAL A 110 -7.06 10.89 -6.23
CA VAL A 110 -5.76 10.66 -6.88
C VAL A 110 -5.88 10.86 -8.39
N ASP A 111 -4.78 11.19 -9.06
CA ASP A 111 -4.72 11.06 -10.51
C ASP A 111 -4.49 9.61 -10.89
N THR A 112 -5.12 9.20 -12.00
CA THR A 112 -5.12 7.80 -12.40
C THR A 112 -4.64 7.67 -13.83
N ASP A 113 -3.40 7.25 -13.99
CA ASP A 113 -2.89 6.71 -15.24
C ASP A 113 -3.68 5.43 -15.59
N PRO A 114 -4.35 5.37 -16.76
CA PRO A 114 -5.10 4.19 -17.17
C PRO A 114 -4.25 2.91 -17.27
N ASN A 115 -2.92 3.04 -17.35
CA ASN A 115 -1.98 1.92 -17.47
C ASN A 115 -1.67 1.20 -16.14
N VAL A 116 -2.04 1.77 -15.00
CA VAL A 116 -1.81 1.14 -13.67
C VAL A 116 -2.54 -0.20 -13.57
N ILE A 117 -3.80 -0.26 -14.01
CA ILE A 117 -4.62 -1.49 -13.90
C ILE A 117 -4.05 -2.60 -14.80
N PRO A 118 -3.74 -2.37 -16.09
CA PRO A 118 -3.02 -3.34 -16.92
C PRO A 118 -1.69 -3.80 -16.30
N LEU A 119 -0.88 -2.88 -15.77
CA LEU A 119 0.39 -3.21 -15.12
C LEU A 119 0.20 -4.17 -13.95
N VAL A 120 -0.70 -3.86 -13.02
CA VAL A 120 -1.00 -4.70 -11.85
C VAL A 120 -1.52 -6.09 -12.28
N LYS A 121 -2.41 -6.15 -13.28
CA LYS A 121 -2.90 -7.42 -13.82
C LYS A 121 -1.79 -8.25 -14.46
N GLY A 122 -0.87 -7.63 -15.20
CA GLY A 122 0.28 -8.32 -15.80
C GLY A 122 1.24 -8.89 -14.77
N ILE A 123 1.52 -8.13 -13.69
CA ILE A 123 2.32 -8.61 -12.55
C ILE A 123 1.62 -9.80 -11.88
N GLN A 124 0.31 -9.70 -11.64
CA GLN A 124 -0.48 -10.77 -11.03
C GLN A 124 -0.50 -12.04 -11.88
N ALA A 125 -0.61 -11.90 -13.21
CA ALA A 125 -0.60 -13.02 -14.16
C ALA A 125 0.80 -13.60 -14.40
N GLY A 126 1.86 -12.94 -13.93
CA GLY A 126 3.25 -13.30 -14.22
C GLY A 126 3.68 -13.04 -15.66
N THR A 127 2.86 -12.31 -16.44
CA THR A 127 3.21 -11.87 -17.80
C THR A 127 4.11 -10.64 -17.79
N ILE A 128 4.18 -9.94 -16.66
CA ILE A 128 5.15 -8.88 -16.37
C ILE A 128 6.03 -9.33 -15.20
N VAL A 129 7.34 -9.29 -15.38
CA VAL A 129 8.33 -9.66 -14.37
C VAL A 129 9.36 -8.55 -14.16
N HIS A 130 9.90 -8.48 -12.95
CA HIS A 130 10.91 -7.50 -12.60
C HIS A 130 12.25 -7.79 -13.29
N ASP A 131 12.84 -6.76 -13.88
CA ASP A 131 14.23 -6.71 -14.34
C ASP A 131 14.84 -5.35 -13.97
N ALA A 132 15.88 -5.36 -13.14
CA ALA A 132 16.52 -4.14 -12.65
C ALA A 132 17.23 -3.33 -13.75
N THR A 133 17.50 -3.94 -14.90
CA THR A 133 18.15 -3.30 -16.05
C THR A 133 17.17 -2.76 -17.09
N ALA A 134 15.88 -3.10 -16.96
CA ALA A 134 14.84 -2.65 -17.87
C ALA A 134 14.40 -1.21 -17.58
N GLN A 135 13.53 -0.68 -18.44
CA GLN A 135 12.86 0.60 -18.24
C GLN A 135 11.65 0.45 -17.29
N TYR A 136 11.28 1.55 -16.65
CA TYR A 136 10.01 1.63 -15.93
C TYR A 136 8.85 1.58 -16.93
N PRO A 137 7.81 0.76 -16.67
CA PRO A 137 6.64 0.69 -17.55
C PRO A 137 5.73 1.91 -17.38
N GLU A 138 4.80 2.12 -18.33
CA GLU A 138 3.69 3.06 -18.14
C GLU A 138 2.86 2.67 -16.90
N GLY A 139 2.28 3.65 -16.20
CA GLY A 139 1.60 3.45 -14.93
C GLY A 139 2.51 3.11 -13.74
N TYR A 140 3.83 3.02 -13.91
CA TYR A 140 4.75 2.71 -12.81
C TYR A 140 4.72 3.74 -11.69
N GLU A 141 4.74 5.03 -12.03
CA GLU A 141 4.83 6.10 -11.04
C GLU A 141 3.61 6.07 -10.10
N ASP A 142 2.42 6.07 -10.68
CA ASP A 142 1.15 5.96 -9.97
C ASP A 142 1.04 4.66 -9.15
N PHE A 143 1.52 3.55 -9.72
CA PHE A 143 1.60 2.26 -9.03
C PHE A 143 2.45 2.35 -7.76
N MET A 144 3.61 2.99 -7.85
CA MET A 144 4.52 3.25 -6.74
C MET A 144 3.94 4.27 -5.74
N GLN A 145 3.33 5.35 -6.20
CA GLN A 145 2.71 6.35 -5.33
C GLN A 145 1.64 5.71 -4.44
N PHE A 146 0.75 4.89 -4.99
CA PHE A 146 -0.29 4.27 -4.16
C PHE A 146 0.27 3.28 -3.14
N LEU A 147 1.25 2.45 -3.52
CA LEU A 147 1.91 1.54 -2.58
C LEU A 147 2.60 2.30 -1.44
N ALA A 148 3.25 3.42 -1.75
CA ALA A 148 3.87 4.28 -0.75
C ALA A 148 2.85 5.01 0.12
N TRP A 149 1.65 5.31 -0.40
CA TRP A 149 0.67 6.19 0.24
C TRP A 149 -0.70 5.51 0.45
N LEU A 150 -0.72 4.25 0.88
CA LEU A 150 -1.96 3.52 1.15
C LEU A 150 -2.86 4.22 2.19
N PRO A 151 -4.13 4.55 1.88
CA PRO A 151 -5.01 5.29 2.79
C PRO A 151 -5.12 4.71 4.21
N GLY A 152 -5.26 3.39 4.33
CA GLY A 152 -5.38 2.71 5.62
C GLY A 152 -4.10 2.67 6.46
N ASN A 153 -2.96 3.07 5.89
CA ASN A 153 -1.67 3.19 6.56
C ASN A 153 -1.30 4.66 6.90
N LEU A 154 -2.20 5.61 6.65
CA LEU A 154 -1.93 7.04 6.77
C LEU A 154 -2.94 7.74 7.66
N PHE A 155 -2.48 8.65 8.51
CA PHE A 155 -3.34 9.59 9.21
C PHE A 155 -2.84 11.03 9.10
N ILE A 156 -3.75 11.99 9.22
CA ILE A 156 -3.42 13.42 9.20
C ILE A 156 -3.22 13.91 10.62
N GLY A 157 -2.11 14.59 10.86
CA GLY A 157 -1.72 15.12 12.16
C GLY A 157 -0.86 16.38 12.04
N PRO A 158 -0.56 17.07 13.15
CA PRO A 158 0.43 18.14 13.17
C PRO A 158 1.74 17.70 12.53
N GLN A 159 2.40 18.59 11.80
CA GLN A 159 3.70 18.30 11.20
C GLN A 159 4.79 18.15 12.27
N ASP A 160 4.78 19.03 13.28
CA ASP A 160 5.77 19.05 14.35
C ASP A 160 5.32 18.18 15.53
N ARG A 161 5.67 16.89 15.47
CA ARG A 161 5.37 15.89 16.50
C ARG A 161 6.59 15.59 17.36
N SER A 162 6.39 15.49 18.67
CA SER A 162 7.45 15.04 19.59
C SER A 162 7.52 13.52 19.73
N ASP A 163 6.49 12.80 19.29
CA ASP A 163 6.35 11.35 19.40
C ASP A 163 6.47 10.63 18.05
N ASP A 164 6.95 11.33 17.01
CA ASP A 164 7.17 10.72 15.70
C ASP A 164 8.26 9.64 15.79
N PRO A 165 7.96 8.37 15.42
CA PRO A 165 8.93 7.28 15.49
C PRO A 165 9.97 7.32 14.37
N GLY A 166 9.85 8.23 13.39
CA GLY A 166 10.68 8.29 12.19
C GLY A 166 10.56 7.01 11.37
N ASP A 167 11.63 6.23 11.33
CA ASP A 167 11.69 4.93 10.64
C ASP A 167 11.10 3.76 11.47
N GLY A 168 10.58 4.03 12.67
CA GLY A 168 9.90 3.05 13.50
C GLY A 168 8.41 2.90 13.19
N PHE A 169 7.80 1.84 13.72
CA PHE A 169 6.35 1.64 13.68
C PHE A 169 5.63 2.60 14.65
N GLU A 170 4.52 3.18 14.22
CA GLU A 170 3.72 4.11 15.02
C GLU A 170 2.89 3.39 16.10
N THR A 171 3.50 3.19 17.27
CA THR A 171 2.90 2.42 18.36
C THR A 171 1.63 3.05 18.93
N THR A 172 1.45 4.36 18.79
CA THR A 172 0.32 5.10 19.39
C THR A 172 -0.80 5.37 18.37
N ALA A 173 -0.61 5.04 17.08
CA ALA A 173 -1.62 5.31 16.03
C ALA A 173 -3.00 4.69 16.31
N TYR A 174 -3.11 3.69 17.20
CA TYR A 174 -4.39 3.09 17.59
C TYR A 174 -5.43 4.11 18.07
N VAL A 175 -5.02 5.26 18.61
CA VAL A 175 -5.98 6.31 19.01
C VAL A 175 -6.62 7.02 17.83
N VAL A 176 -5.96 7.02 16.66
CA VAL A 176 -6.48 7.61 15.43
C VAL A 176 -7.21 6.59 14.57
N ILE A 177 -6.57 5.44 14.35
CA ILE A 177 -7.04 4.45 13.36
C ILE A 177 -7.89 3.33 13.99
N GLY A 178 -7.94 3.27 15.32
CA GLY A 178 -8.62 2.24 16.11
C GLY A 178 -7.78 0.97 16.31
N ARG A 179 -7.98 0.30 17.46
CA ARG A 179 -7.18 -0.87 17.88
C ARG A 179 -7.22 -2.04 16.91
N ILE A 180 -8.38 -2.31 16.29
CA ILE A 180 -8.53 -3.45 15.37
C ILE A 180 -7.63 -3.26 14.14
N ARG A 181 -7.66 -2.09 13.50
CA ARG A 181 -6.86 -1.81 12.30
C ARG A 181 -5.39 -1.66 12.61
N TRP A 182 -5.08 -1.02 13.73
CA TRP A 182 -3.72 -0.96 14.25
C TRP A 182 -3.11 -2.36 14.44
N GLY A 183 -3.88 -3.32 14.97
CA GLY A 183 -3.42 -4.70 15.12
C GLY A 183 -3.15 -5.42 13.80
N TYR A 184 -3.86 -5.07 12.72
CA TYR A 184 -3.55 -5.57 11.38
C TYR A 184 -2.24 -4.96 10.84
N LEU A 185 -2.04 -3.66 10.98
CA LEU A 185 -0.81 -2.99 10.54
C LEU A 185 0.41 -3.45 11.34
N GLN A 186 0.28 -3.63 12.65
CA GLN A 186 1.37 -4.18 13.46
C GLN A 186 1.82 -5.55 12.95
N LYS A 187 0.89 -6.45 12.62
CA LYS A 187 1.22 -7.75 12.03
C LYS A 187 1.81 -7.60 10.63
N THR A 188 1.33 -6.66 9.81
CA THR A 188 1.93 -6.33 8.51
C THR A 188 3.40 -5.95 8.72
N TYR A 189 3.70 -4.98 9.58
CA TYR A 189 5.05 -4.57 9.96
C TYR A 189 5.94 -5.73 10.41
N ASP A 190 5.43 -6.58 11.32
CA ASP A 190 6.15 -7.75 11.80
C ASP A 190 6.47 -8.73 10.67
N TYR A 191 5.51 -9.01 9.78
CA TYR A 191 5.75 -9.88 8.63
C TYR A 191 6.74 -9.27 7.62
N MET A 192 6.74 -7.94 7.43
CA MET A 192 7.76 -7.28 6.60
C MET A 192 9.16 -7.52 7.16
N LYS A 193 9.32 -7.41 8.49
CA LYS A 193 10.59 -7.70 9.16
C LYS A 193 10.98 -9.17 9.12
N ILE A 194 10.03 -10.09 9.32
CA ILE A 194 10.29 -11.54 9.24
C ILE A 194 10.72 -11.94 7.82
N TYR A 195 10.08 -11.39 6.80
CA TYR A 195 10.40 -11.71 5.41
C TYR A 195 11.86 -11.41 5.09
N ARG A 196 12.39 -10.27 5.55
CA ARG A 196 13.80 -9.89 5.36
C ARG A 196 14.83 -10.91 5.89
N ASN A 197 14.41 -11.80 6.80
CA ASN A 197 15.27 -12.82 7.38
C ASN A 197 14.96 -14.24 6.87
N THR A 198 13.86 -14.43 6.15
CA THR A 198 13.34 -15.77 5.82
C THR A 198 13.09 -15.99 4.34
N ASP A 199 12.93 -14.91 3.56
CA ASP A 199 12.51 -14.94 2.15
C ASP A 199 11.31 -15.88 1.90
N SER A 200 10.37 -15.97 2.85
CA SER A 200 9.28 -16.94 2.77
C SER A 200 8.05 -16.36 2.04
N VAL A 201 7.61 -17.02 0.96
CA VAL A 201 6.32 -16.74 0.28
C VAL A 201 5.14 -16.76 1.26
N SER A 202 5.18 -17.66 2.25
CA SER A 202 4.13 -17.75 3.28
C SER A 202 4.03 -16.45 4.08
N THR A 203 5.17 -15.84 4.40
CA THR A 203 5.23 -14.55 5.09
C THR A 203 4.66 -13.43 4.22
N VAL A 204 4.96 -13.40 2.91
CA VAL A 204 4.36 -12.43 1.97
C VAL A 204 2.84 -12.57 1.93
N LYS A 205 2.32 -13.80 1.79
CA LYS A 205 0.87 -14.06 1.79
C LYS A 205 0.21 -13.58 3.08
N LYS A 206 0.80 -13.87 4.24
CA LYS A 206 0.29 -13.43 5.54
C LYS A 206 0.30 -11.90 5.66
N ASN A 207 1.40 -11.26 5.26
CA ASN A 207 1.51 -9.81 5.22
C ASN A 207 0.37 -9.18 4.38
N MET A 208 0.19 -9.66 3.15
CA MET A 208 -0.83 -9.15 2.23
C MET A 208 -2.25 -9.33 2.76
N LEU A 209 -2.56 -10.44 3.44
CA LEU A 209 -3.86 -10.65 4.09
C LEU A 209 -4.13 -9.67 5.23
N GLN A 210 -3.11 -9.35 6.05
CA GLN A 210 -3.25 -8.36 7.11
C GLN A 210 -3.39 -6.95 6.54
N LEU A 211 -2.58 -6.61 5.53
CA LEU A 211 -2.66 -5.31 4.86
C LEU A 211 -4.03 -5.10 4.20
N ALA A 212 -4.54 -6.10 3.46
CA ALA A 212 -5.88 -6.05 2.87
C ALA A 212 -6.96 -5.81 3.94
N SER A 213 -6.81 -6.40 5.12
CA SER A 213 -7.73 -6.22 6.25
C SER A 213 -7.61 -4.84 6.89
N ALA A 214 -6.41 -4.26 6.94
CA ALA A 214 -6.16 -2.92 7.45
C ALA A 214 -6.77 -1.82 6.56
N ILE A 215 -6.67 -1.97 5.23
CA ILE A 215 -7.12 -0.96 4.26
C ILE A 215 -8.58 -1.14 3.80
N ASN A 216 -9.24 -2.24 4.17
CA ASN A 216 -10.59 -2.54 3.71
C ASN A 216 -11.59 -1.41 4.05
N GLY A 217 -12.21 -0.83 3.01
CA GLY A 217 -13.18 0.26 3.12
C GLY A 217 -12.57 1.63 3.45
N ILE A 218 -11.24 1.78 3.41
CA ILE A 218 -10.56 3.06 3.67
C ILE A 218 -10.09 3.65 2.34
N ILE A 219 -10.71 4.74 1.92
CA ILE A 219 -10.47 5.41 0.64
C ILE A 219 -9.60 6.68 0.76
N ALA A 220 -9.40 7.17 1.99
CA ALA A 220 -8.59 8.36 2.28
C ALA A 220 -7.84 8.20 3.62
N PRO A 221 -6.74 8.94 3.85
CA PRO A 221 -6.06 8.97 5.14
C PRO A 221 -7.01 9.30 6.29
N TYR A 222 -6.77 8.76 7.48
CA TYR A 222 -7.60 9.08 8.64
C TYR A 222 -7.52 10.59 8.93
N PRO A 223 -8.67 11.28 9.05
CA PRO A 223 -8.67 12.72 9.24
C PRO A 223 -8.14 13.09 10.62
N LEU A 224 -7.60 14.31 10.72
CA LEU A 224 -7.20 14.87 12.00
C LEU A 224 -8.43 15.02 12.91
N LYS A 225 -8.30 14.57 14.16
CA LYS A 225 -9.27 14.81 15.24
C LYS A 225 -8.54 15.36 16.45
N GLY A 226 -8.74 16.64 16.78
CA GLY A 226 -8.00 17.31 17.87
C GLY A 226 -8.06 16.58 19.21
N GLN A 227 -9.16 15.86 19.48
CA GLN A 227 -9.31 15.05 20.70
C GLN A 227 -8.28 13.93 20.87
N ASN A 228 -7.62 13.49 19.80
CA ASN A 228 -6.60 12.44 19.81
C ASN A 228 -5.19 12.99 20.12
N TRP A 229 -5.04 14.30 20.19
CA TRP A 229 -3.75 14.99 20.29
C TRP A 229 -3.67 15.80 21.58
N GLU A 230 -2.47 15.93 22.11
CA GLU A 230 -2.16 16.86 23.18
C GLU A 230 -0.96 17.72 22.82
N ARG A 231 -1.02 18.98 23.27
CA ARG A 231 0.02 19.98 23.00
C ARG A 231 0.97 20.03 24.18
N ASN A 232 2.26 19.87 23.91
CA ASN A 232 3.31 20.00 24.91
C ASN A 232 3.56 21.48 25.25
N SER A 233 4.25 21.72 26.37
CA SER A 233 4.65 23.06 26.81
C SER A 233 5.57 23.78 25.81
N ASN A 234 6.41 23.04 25.08
CA ASN A 234 7.27 23.55 24.02
C ASN A 234 6.53 23.83 22.70
N GLY A 235 5.21 23.58 22.65
CA GLY A 235 4.36 23.85 21.50
C GLY A 235 4.26 22.77 20.44
N THR A 236 5.01 21.67 20.57
CA THR A 236 4.84 20.48 19.71
C THR A 236 3.61 19.67 20.12
N TYR A 237 3.24 18.68 19.32
CA TYR A 237 2.12 17.79 19.61
C TYR A 237 2.57 16.34 19.78
N ARG A 238 1.76 15.55 20.48
CA ARG A 238 1.84 14.09 20.50
C ARG A 238 0.45 13.48 20.52
N LEU A 239 0.36 12.21 20.13
CA LEU A 239 -0.84 11.42 20.29
C LEU A 239 -1.08 11.15 21.78
N LYS A 240 -2.34 11.19 22.20
CA LYS A 240 -2.73 10.75 23.54
C LYS A 240 -2.53 9.24 23.67
N THR A 241 -2.12 8.77 24.84
CA THR A 241 -1.92 7.34 25.15
C THR A 241 -3.00 6.81 26.06
#